data_AF-A0A8T4Q9H9-F1
#
_entry.id   AF-A0A8T4Q9H9-F1
#
_cell.length_a   1.000
_cell.length_b   1.000
_cell.length_c   1.000
_cell.angle_alpha   90.00
_cell.angle_beta   90.00
_cell.angle_gamma   90.00
#
_symmetry.space_group_name_H-M   'P 1'
#
loop_
_entity.id
_entity.type
_entity.pdbx_description
1 polymer ?
#
loop_
_entity_poly.entity_id
_entity_poly.type
_entity_poly.pdbx_seq_one_letter_code
_entity_poly.pdbx_strand_id
1 'polypeptide(L)'
;MKRGYLILVIIGLLFITSCAHYQAADTFDATEEKVERDVVVVESEPVVIKKEVLKEIKEEVVEIDSDHDGLFDSQELILGLDPTKSDTDGDGLYDREEVDYYKTDPLNEDTDGDSWLDGCERTSKTDPLDNTVFPIDEDNDGLDDLWEIKAFGLGRRNTAGLAYGPNEDRDRSNTGGKGGDKLSNLMEYCYGTSPVSSDTDKDGLEDGEEIFSYYTNPLNEDTDSDGFKDGKEVYVDGTDPLDENSHMVLTYTRNQARSVNRRSAYRPTGTYLGQSVNTDNQQLN
;
A
#
# COMPACT_ATOMS: atom_id res chain seq x y z
N MET A 1 -59.54 -0.69 53.85
CA MET A 1 -58.35 -0.15 54.53
C MET A 1 -57.70 0.79 53.54
N LYS A 2 -58.01 2.10 53.56
CA LYS A 2 -57.26 3.22 54.22
C LYS A 2 -55.75 3.18 53.88
N ARG A 3 -55.02 4.19 53.39
CA ARG A 3 -55.11 5.62 52.98
C ARG A 3 -53.72 5.86 52.27
N GLY A 4 -53.53 6.57 51.16
CA GLY A 4 -53.64 8.03 50.96
C GLY A 4 -52.26 8.74 51.10
N TYR A 5 -52.05 9.84 50.34
CA TYR A 5 -50.92 10.83 50.27
C TYR A 5 -49.82 10.50 49.24
N LEU A 6 -49.56 11.21 48.12
CA LEU A 6 -49.66 12.63 47.69
C LEU A 6 -48.96 13.64 48.61
N ILE A 7 -47.84 14.24 48.15
CA ILE A 7 -47.41 15.64 48.36
C ILE A 7 -46.29 15.99 47.34
N LEU A 8 -46.54 17.06 46.57
CA LEU A 8 -45.61 17.84 45.74
C LEU A 8 -44.75 18.77 46.63
N VAL A 9 -43.63 19.31 46.11
CA VAL A 9 -43.21 20.75 46.15
C VAL A 9 -41.67 20.92 46.11
N ILE A 10 -41.19 21.42 44.95
CA ILE A 10 -40.31 22.59 44.65
C ILE A 10 -39.28 23.07 45.70
N ILE A 11 -38.09 23.49 45.19
CA ILE A 11 -37.15 24.59 45.59
C ILE A 11 -35.71 24.03 45.42
N GLY A 12 -34.72 24.61 44.73
CA GLY A 12 -34.44 26.00 44.34
C GLY A 12 -32.98 26.33 44.76
N LEU A 13 -32.18 26.77 43.78
CA LEU A 13 -30.84 27.41 43.82
C LEU A 13 -30.27 27.92 45.16
N LEU A 14 -28.93 27.80 45.33
CA LEU A 14 -27.97 28.75 45.96
C LEU A 14 -26.54 28.15 45.89
N PHE A 15 -25.64 28.56 44.98
CA PHE A 15 -24.63 29.63 45.11
C PHE A 15 -23.89 29.68 46.48
N ILE A 16 -22.55 29.62 46.46
CA ILE A 16 -21.59 30.69 46.85
C ILE A 16 -20.15 30.12 46.95
N THR A 17 -19.34 30.54 45.98
CA THR A 17 -17.92 31.00 46.02
C THR A 17 -16.93 30.54 47.09
N SER A 18 -15.70 30.23 46.63
CA SER A 18 -14.48 30.76 47.24
C SER A 18 -13.68 31.59 46.21
N CYS A 19 -13.70 32.90 46.43
CA CYS A 19 -12.67 33.89 46.09
C CYS A 19 -11.31 33.50 46.73
N ALA A 20 -10.13 34.03 46.41
CA ALA A 20 -9.61 34.97 45.42
C ALA A 20 -8.07 35.11 45.65
N HIS A 21 -7.42 35.91 44.79
CA HIS A 21 -6.11 36.61 44.89
C HIS A 21 -4.99 35.96 44.07
N TYR A 22 -4.41 36.63 43.05
CA TYR A 22 -3.64 37.87 43.20
C TYR A 22 -3.57 38.76 41.92
N GLN A 23 -3.89 40.06 42.11
CA GLN A 23 -3.56 41.36 41.46
C GLN A 23 -3.05 41.44 39.98
N ALA A 24 -3.68 42.21 39.05
CA ALA A 24 -3.87 43.69 38.93
C ALA A 24 -2.56 44.44 38.55
N ALA A 25 -2.47 45.41 37.65
CA ALA A 25 -3.38 46.13 36.75
C ALA A 25 -2.50 46.87 35.71
N ASP A 26 -3.05 47.25 34.56
CA ASP A 26 -2.77 48.57 33.96
C ASP A 26 -3.94 49.00 33.08
N THR A 27 -4.35 50.24 33.29
CA THR A 27 -5.56 50.90 32.78
C THR A 27 -5.23 51.87 31.65
N PHE A 28 -6.06 51.94 30.61
CA PHE A 28 -6.44 53.09 29.75
C PHE A 28 -6.96 52.52 28.42
N ASP A 29 -7.99 52.99 27.71
CA ASP A 29 -8.86 54.15 27.77
C ASP A 29 -10.07 53.81 26.88
N ALA A 30 -11.24 54.36 27.21
CA ALA A 30 -12.46 54.13 26.48
C ALA A 30 -12.65 55.17 25.37
N THR A 31 -12.81 54.72 24.13
CA THR A 31 -13.67 55.41 23.15
C THR A 31 -14.42 54.38 22.33
N GLU A 32 -15.71 54.22 22.63
CA GLU A 32 -16.66 53.51 21.79
C GLU A 32 -16.92 54.31 20.50
N GLU A 33 -16.66 53.72 19.34
CA GLU A 33 -17.25 54.14 18.08
C GLU A 33 -18.25 53.09 17.63
N LYS A 34 -19.53 53.45 17.73
CA LYS A 34 -20.68 52.68 17.28
C LYS A 34 -20.63 52.56 15.75
N VAL A 35 -20.15 51.44 15.22
CA VAL A 35 -20.29 51.11 13.79
C VAL A 35 -21.44 50.14 13.62
N GLU A 36 -22.60 50.71 13.33
CA GLU A 36 -23.78 50.00 12.83
C GLU A 36 -23.43 49.47 11.43
N ARG A 37 -23.01 48.20 11.34
CA ARG A 37 -22.80 47.54 10.04
C ARG A 37 -24.11 46.89 9.64
N ASP A 38 -24.76 47.48 8.64
CA ASP A 38 -25.81 46.84 7.88
C ASP A 38 -25.29 45.50 7.35
N VAL A 39 -25.87 44.40 7.83
CA VAL A 39 -25.62 43.06 7.29
C VAL A 39 -26.34 43.00 5.94
N VAL A 40 -25.61 43.30 4.87
CA VAL A 40 -26.06 43.02 3.51
C VAL A 40 -25.98 41.51 3.32
N VAL A 41 -27.13 40.84 3.43
CA VAL A 41 -27.28 39.45 2.99
C VAL A 41 -27.13 39.48 1.47
N VAL A 42 -25.94 39.16 0.98
CA VAL A 42 -25.73 38.89 -0.44
C VAL A 42 -26.21 37.46 -0.65
N GLU A 43 -27.46 37.30 -1.09
CA GLU A 43 -27.93 36.04 -1.66
C GLU A 43 -27.07 35.79 -2.90
N SER A 44 -26.09 34.89 -2.80
CA SER A 44 -25.36 34.44 -3.97
C SER A 44 -26.30 33.59 -4.80
N GLU A 45 -26.74 34.12 -5.95
CA GLU A 45 -27.48 33.34 -6.93
C GLU A 45 -26.71 32.05 -7.25
N PRO A 46 -27.39 30.89 -7.41
CA PRO A 46 -26.72 29.68 -7.84
C PRO A 46 -26.07 29.94 -9.19
N VAL A 47 -24.74 29.78 -9.25
CA VAL A 47 -23.99 29.90 -10.50
C VAL A 47 -24.44 28.79 -11.43
N VAL A 48 -25.34 29.12 -12.37
CA VAL A 48 -25.76 28.20 -13.42
C VAL A 48 -24.61 28.06 -14.40
N ILE A 49 -23.76 27.05 -14.16
CA ILE A 49 -22.73 26.66 -15.12
C ILE A 49 -23.46 26.20 -16.38
N LYS A 50 -23.32 26.97 -17.46
CA LYS A 50 -23.91 26.62 -18.75
C LYS A 50 -23.38 25.25 -19.17
N LYS A 51 -24.28 24.38 -19.65
CA LYS A 51 -23.94 23.04 -20.15
C LYS A 51 -22.84 23.06 -21.23
N GLU A 52 -22.65 24.20 -21.90
CA GLU A 52 -21.55 24.41 -22.84
C GLU A 52 -20.17 24.55 -22.19
N VAL A 53 -20.07 25.05 -20.94
CA VAL A 53 -18.80 25.17 -20.19
C VAL A 53 -18.35 23.81 -19.63
N LEU A 54 -19.32 22.94 -19.28
CA LEU A 54 -19.07 21.54 -18.89
C LEU A 54 -18.52 20.66 -20.03
N LYS A 55 -18.50 21.14 -21.28
CA LYS A 55 -18.00 20.38 -22.43
C LYS A 55 -16.49 20.46 -22.65
N GLU A 56 -15.82 21.43 -22.02
CA GLU A 56 -14.38 21.66 -22.16
C GLU A 56 -13.58 21.31 -20.90
N ILE A 57 -14.24 21.04 -19.77
CA ILE A 57 -13.61 20.41 -18.60
C ILE A 57 -13.66 18.90 -18.79
N LYS A 58 -12.91 18.41 -19.77
CA LYS A 58 -12.36 17.04 -19.70
C LYS A 58 -11.22 17.14 -18.68
N GLU A 59 -11.54 17.39 -17.41
CA GLU A 59 -10.63 17.05 -16.33
C GLU A 59 -10.52 15.53 -16.42
N GLU A 60 -9.33 15.10 -16.85
CA GLU A 60 -8.88 13.73 -16.72
C GLU A 60 -9.03 13.41 -15.23
N VAL A 61 -10.08 12.68 -14.88
CA VAL A 61 -10.19 12.09 -13.55
C VAL A 61 -9.00 11.16 -13.48
N VAL A 62 -7.97 11.57 -12.73
CA VAL A 62 -6.84 10.69 -12.45
C VAL A 62 -7.42 9.62 -11.54
N GLU A 63 -7.69 8.46 -12.12
CA GLU A 63 -8.02 7.26 -11.39
C GLU A 63 -6.71 6.82 -10.72
N ILE A 64 -6.60 7.12 -9.43
CA ILE A 64 -5.48 6.73 -8.59
C ILE A 64 -5.82 5.36 -8.03
N ASP A 65 -4.83 4.48 -8.05
CA ASP A 65 -4.82 3.15 -7.47
C ASP A 65 -3.56 3.11 -6.59
N SER A 66 -3.73 3.34 -5.29
CA SER A 66 -2.62 3.68 -4.39
C SER A 66 -1.83 2.45 -3.96
N ASP A 67 -2.44 1.26 -3.89
CA ASP A 67 -1.78 -0.02 -3.60
C ASP A 67 -1.67 -0.93 -4.84
N HIS A 68 -2.22 -0.53 -5.98
CA HIS A 68 -2.09 -1.19 -7.28
C HIS A 68 -2.68 -2.60 -7.33
N ASP A 69 -3.65 -2.89 -6.48
CA ASP A 69 -4.40 -4.15 -6.53
C ASP A 69 -5.39 -4.18 -7.73
N GLY A 70 -5.64 -3.02 -8.33
CA GLY A 70 -6.51 -2.81 -9.48
C GLY A 70 -7.93 -2.34 -9.14
N LEU A 71 -8.20 -1.99 -7.89
CA LEU A 71 -9.31 -1.14 -7.45
C LEU A 71 -8.80 0.29 -7.31
N PHE A 72 -9.51 1.25 -7.89
CA PHE A 72 -9.16 2.65 -7.67
C PHE A 72 -9.49 3.08 -6.24
N ASP A 73 -8.71 4.00 -5.66
CA ASP A 73 -8.96 4.60 -4.34
C ASP A 73 -10.42 5.06 -4.17
N SER A 74 -11.02 5.57 -5.26
CA SER A 74 -12.40 6.03 -5.26
C SER A 74 -13.42 4.89 -5.11
N GLN A 75 -13.13 3.71 -5.66
CA GLN A 75 -13.94 2.50 -5.53
C GLN A 75 -13.79 1.94 -4.13
N GLU A 76 -12.56 1.83 -3.63
CA GLU A 76 -12.25 1.35 -2.29
C GLU A 76 -12.89 2.22 -1.21
N LEU A 77 -12.83 3.54 -1.33
CA LEU A 77 -13.52 4.46 -0.43
C LEU A 77 -15.05 4.28 -0.43
N ILE A 78 -15.64 3.86 -1.56
CA ILE A 78 -17.08 3.57 -1.65
C ILE A 78 -17.41 2.24 -0.97
N LEU A 79 -16.50 1.26 -1.08
CA LEU A 79 -16.63 -0.07 -0.49
C LEU A 79 -16.24 -0.10 1.00
N GLY A 80 -15.49 0.90 1.47
CA GLY A 80 -14.99 1.01 2.84
C GLY A 80 -13.64 0.34 3.09
N LEU A 81 -12.89 0.06 2.02
CA LEU A 81 -11.58 -0.59 2.05
C LEU A 81 -10.46 0.42 2.35
N ASP A 82 -9.23 -0.06 2.59
CA ASP A 82 -8.05 0.76 2.82
C ASP A 82 -7.26 0.94 1.52
N PRO A 83 -7.28 2.14 0.87
CA PRO A 83 -6.61 2.36 -0.42
C PRO A 83 -5.09 2.21 -0.44
N THR A 84 -4.49 1.79 0.67
CA THR A 84 -3.05 1.62 0.80
C THR A 84 -2.67 0.18 1.11
N LYS A 85 -3.62 -0.74 0.93
CA LYS A 85 -3.47 -2.16 1.18
C LYS A 85 -4.23 -2.96 0.14
N SER A 86 -3.47 -3.68 -0.68
CA SER A 86 -4.04 -4.60 -1.66
C SER A 86 -4.87 -5.75 -1.07
N ASP A 87 -4.75 -5.98 0.23
CA ASP A 87 -5.53 -6.93 1.04
C ASP A 87 -5.89 -6.22 2.36
N THR A 88 -7.12 -5.73 2.45
CA THR A 88 -7.56 -4.84 3.52
C THR A 88 -7.68 -5.56 4.86
N ASP A 89 -8.25 -6.78 4.86
CA ASP A 89 -8.43 -7.58 6.07
C ASP A 89 -7.26 -8.54 6.36
N GLY A 90 -6.39 -8.78 5.38
CA GLY A 90 -5.10 -9.45 5.53
C GLY A 90 -5.21 -10.97 5.55
N ASP A 91 -6.21 -11.54 4.89
CA ASP A 91 -6.54 -12.96 4.96
C ASP A 91 -5.85 -13.81 3.87
N GLY A 92 -5.14 -13.17 2.92
CA GLY A 92 -4.48 -13.82 1.80
C GLY A 92 -5.23 -13.74 0.47
N LEU A 93 -6.34 -13.00 0.39
CA LEU A 93 -7.11 -12.75 -0.83
C LEU A 93 -7.16 -11.24 -1.10
N TYR A 94 -6.66 -10.78 -2.25
CA TYR A 94 -6.62 -9.35 -2.54
C TYR A 94 -8.02 -8.74 -2.72
N ASP A 95 -8.22 -7.48 -2.30
CA ASP A 95 -9.52 -6.80 -2.28
C ASP A 95 -10.22 -6.87 -3.65
N ARG A 96 -9.47 -6.64 -4.73
CA ARG A 96 -9.99 -6.84 -6.08
C ARG A 96 -10.43 -8.27 -6.36
N GLU A 97 -9.66 -9.29 -5.95
CA GLU A 97 -10.00 -10.70 -6.17
C GLU A 97 -11.33 -11.04 -5.50
N GLU A 98 -11.53 -10.56 -4.29
CA GLU A 98 -12.76 -10.71 -3.51
C GLU A 98 -13.94 -10.03 -4.19
N VAL A 99 -13.79 -8.75 -4.54
CA VAL A 99 -14.86 -7.94 -5.15
C VAL A 99 -15.24 -8.48 -6.53
N ASP A 100 -14.27 -8.83 -7.38
CA ASP A 100 -14.50 -9.18 -8.78
C ASP A 100 -14.73 -10.67 -9.03
N TYR A 101 -14.11 -11.57 -8.27
CA TYR A 101 -14.11 -13.01 -8.58
C TYR A 101 -14.78 -13.87 -7.51
N TYR A 102 -14.29 -13.83 -6.26
CA TYR A 102 -14.74 -14.75 -5.21
C TYR A 102 -16.06 -14.34 -4.56
N LYS A 103 -16.36 -13.03 -4.58
CA LYS A 103 -17.56 -12.43 -3.96
C LYS A 103 -17.63 -12.63 -2.44
N THR A 104 -16.46 -12.69 -1.81
CA THR A 104 -16.24 -12.60 -0.37
C THR A 104 -16.36 -11.16 0.12
N ASP A 105 -16.27 -10.93 1.43
CA ASP A 105 -16.33 -9.61 2.06
C ASP A 105 -14.91 -9.13 2.41
N PRO A 106 -14.32 -8.14 1.69
CA PRO A 106 -12.93 -7.69 1.89
C PRO A 106 -12.61 -7.00 3.23
N LEU A 107 -13.57 -7.02 4.14
CA LEU A 107 -13.46 -6.48 5.50
C LEU A 107 -13.61 -7.59 6.54
N ASN A 108 -13.66 -8.85 6.11
CA ASN A 108 -13.94 -10.01 6.93
C ASN A 108 -13.17 -11.24 6.46
N GLU A 109 -12.08 -11.51 7.18
CA GLU A 109 -11.12 -12.59 6.94
C GLU A 109 -11.70 -14.02 6.79
N ASP A 110 -12.97 -14.25 7.17
CA ASP A 110 -13.69 -15.54 7.08
C ASP A 110 -15.15 -15.23 6.72
N THR A 111 -15.45 -15.17 5.41
CA THR A 111 -16.74 -14.67 4.91
C THR A 111 -17.92 -15.53 5.33
N ASP A 112 -17.76 -16.85 5.31
CA ASP A 112 -18.86 -17.78 5.56
C ASP A 112 -18.98 -18.25 7.03
N GLY A 113 -17.96 -17.93 7.84
CA GLY A 113 -17.91 -18.11 9.28
C GLY A 113 -17.57 -19.53 9.72
N ASP A 114 -16.83 -20.29 8.92
CA ASP A 114 -16.50 -21.69 9.19
C ASP A 114 -15.13 -21.90 9.87
N SER A 115 -14.43 -20.80 10.17
CA SER A 115 -13.11 -20.72 10.78
C SER A 115 -11.93 -21.02 9.85
N TRP A 116 -12.15 -21.06 8.54
CA TRP A 116 -11.08 -20.96 7.55
C TRP A 116 -11.07 -19.56 6.93
N LEU A 117 -9.87 -19.05 6.65
CA LEU A 117 -9.74 -17.75 6.00
C LEU A 117 -10.01 -17.89 4.50
N ASP A 118 -10.62 -16.89 3.87
CA ASP A 118 -11.05 -16.98 2.46
C ASP A 118 -9.84 -17.20 1.54
N GLY A 119 -8.72 -16.51 1.79
CA GLY A 119 -7.44 -16.72 1.09
C GLY A 119 -6.89 -18.14 1.26
N CYS A 120 -6.99 -18.71 2.46
CA CYS A 120 -6.58 -20.08 2.75
C CYS A 120 -7.45 -21.13 2.04
N GLU A 121 -8.76 -20.91 2.00
CA GLU A 121 -9.70 -21.75 1.26
C GLU A 121 -9.44 -21.73 -0.24
N ARG A 122 -9.14 -20.55 -0.78
CA ARG A 122 -8.71 -20.37 -2.18
C ARG A 122 -7.47 -21.20 -2.50
N THR A 123 -6.48 -21.23 -1.61
CA THR A 123 -5.29 -22.07 -1.78
C THR A 123 -5.60 -23.57 -1.70
N SER A 124 -6.50 -23.97 -0.80
CA SER A 124 -7.00 -25.34 -0.67
C SER A 124 -7.99 -25.76 -1.76
N LYS A 125 -8.50 -24.81 -2.55
CA LYS A 125 -9.53 -24.98 -3.59
C LYS A 125 -10.89 -25.40 -3.02
N THR A 126 -11.20 -24.94 -1.81
CA THR A 126 -12.56 -24.91 -1.28
C THR A 126 -13.26 -23.62 -1.69
N ASP A 127 -14.53 -23.48 -1.34
CA ASP A 127 -15.36 -22.33 -1.73
C ASP A 127 -15.56 -21.44 -0.50
N PRO A 128 -15.03 -20.21 -0.47
CA PRO A 128 -15.07 -19.33 0.71
C PRO A 128 -16.45 -18.77 1.06
N LEU A 129 -17.48 -19.24 0.35
CA LEU A 129 -18.88 -18.93 0.60
C LEU A 129 -19.69 -20.17 1.05
N ASP A 130 -19.04 -21.32 1.24
CA ASP A 130 -19.66 -22.59 1.62
C ASP A 130 -19.09 -23.18 2.92
N ASN A 131 -19.66 -22.73 4.04
CA ASN A 131 -19.34 -23.18 5.40
C ASN A 131 -19.64 -24.66 5.71
N THR A 132 -19.91 -25.47 4.69
CA THR A 132 -20.10 -26.91 4.79
C THR A 132 -18.96 -27.71 4.15
N VAL A 133 -18.02 -27.05 3.48
CA VAL A 133 -16.92 -27.68 2.73
C VAL A 133 -15.57 -27.02 3.07
N PHE A 134 -14.95 -27.47 4.15
CA PHE A 134 -13.64 -27.02 4.58
C PHE A 134 -12.50 -27.99 4.21
N PRO A 135 -11.24 -27.51 4.20
CA PRO A 135 -10.05 -28.34 4.07
C PRO A 135 -9.92 -29.39 5.17
N ILE A 136 -9.22 -30.49 4.88
CA ILE A 136 -8.95 -31.53 5.88
C ILE A 136 -7.78 -31.06 6.75
N ASP A 137 -8.05 -30.82 8.02
CA ASP A 137 -7.07 -30.47 9.05
C ASP A 137 -7.23 -31.44 10.23
N GLU A 138 -6.25 -32.32 10.46
CA GLU A 138 -6.32 -33.34 11.51
C GLU A 138 -6.07 -32.78 12.92
N ASP A 139 -5.40 -31.64 13.05
CA ASP A 139 -5.02 -31.07 14.35
C ASP A 139 -5.56 -29.66 14.64
N ASN A 140 -6.35 -29.12 13.72
CA ASN A 140 -7.11 -27.88 13.82
C ASN A 140 -6.23 -26.65 14.09
N ASP A 141 -5.07 -26.59 13.44
CA ASP A 141 -4.15 -25.46 13.55
C ASP A 141 -4.28 -24.43 12.41
N GLY A 142 -5.20 -24.66 11.47
CA GLY A 142 -5.51 -23.77 10.35
C GLY A 142 -4.71 -24.07 9.08
N LEU A 143 -3.84 -25.08 9.12
CA LEU A 143 -3.16 -25.62 7.95
C LEU A 143 -3.82 -26.93 7.52
N ASP A 144 -4.07 -27.07 6.23
CA ASP A 144 -4.61 -28.33 5.73
C ASP A 144 -3.53 -29.43 5.63
N ASP A 145 -3.91 -30.67 5.95
CA ASP A 145 -3.07 -31.86 5.93
C ASP A 145 -2.30 -32.04 4.60
N LEU A 146 -2.93 -31.67 3.47
CA LEU A 146 -2.33 -31.88 2.15
C LEU A 146 -1.21 -30.86 1.93
N TRP A 147 -1.41 -29.60 2.32
CA TRP A 147 -0.38 -28.58 2.28
C TRP A 147 0.76 -28.89 3.24
N GLU A 148 0.47 -29.30 4.48
CA GLU A 148 1.47 -29.74 5.45
C GLU A 148 2.35 -30.89 4.90
N ILE A 149 1.73 -31.90 4.28
CA ILE A 149 2.48 -33.02 3.69
C ILE A 149 3.31 -32.55 2.49
N LYS A 150 2.75 -31.69 1.62
CA LYS A 150 3.38 -31.27 0.37
C LYS A 150 4.53 -30.29 0.59
N ALA A 151 4.34 -29.28 1.42
CA ALA A 151 5.32 -28.23 1.66
C ALA A 151 6.35 -28.62 2.73
N PHE A 152 6.03 -29.57 3.62
CA PHE A 152 6.90 -29.86 4.76
C PHE A 152 7.38 -31.31 4.89
N GLY A 153 6.76 -32.28 4.22
CA GLY A 153 7.00 -33.69 4.54
C GLY A 153 6.68 -34.03 6.01
N LEU A 154 5.83 -33.21 6.65
CA LEU A 154 5.38 -33.37 8.03
C LEU A 154 4.29 -34.44 8.10
N GLY A 155 4.16 -35.08 9.26
CA GLY A 155 3.03 -35.95 9.52
C GLY A 155 1.80 -35.12 9.83
N ARG A 156 0.62 -35.67 9.54
CA ARG A 156 -0.76 -35.16 9.78
C ARG A 156 -1.12 -34.80 11.24
N ARG A 157 -0.11 -34.70 12.08
CA ARG A 157 -0.22 -34.44 13.51
C ARG A 157 1.01 -33.65 13.82
N ASN A 158 0.87 -32.34 13.87
CA ASN A 158 1.77 -31.52 14.65
C ASN A 158 1.96 -32.25 16.00
N THR A 159 3.16 -32.79 16.23
CA THR A 159 3.44 -33.40 17.53
C THR A 159 3.70 -32.21 18.42
N ALA A 160 2.65 -31.70 19.09
CA ALA A 160 2.69 -30.54 19.99
C ALA A 160 4.11 -30.30 20.55
N GLY A 161 4.86 -29.38 19.93
CA GLY A 161 6.29 -29.15 20.21
C GLY A 161 7.32 -29.36 19.09
N LEU A 162 6.93 -29.44 17.80
CA LEU A 162 7.86 -29.34 16.67
C LEU A 162 7.82 -27.92 16.07
N ALA A 163 8.99 -27.41 15.67
CA ALA A 163 9.29 -26.02 15.27
C ALA A 163 8.75 -25.60 13.89
N TYR A 164 7.56 -26.06 13.50
CA TYR A 164 7.00 -25.89 12.15
C TYR A 164 5.47 -25.68 12.16
N GLY A 165 4.94 -25.05 13.20
CA GLY A 165 3.50 -24.74 13.29
C GLY A 165 3.11 -23.52 12.46
N PRO A 166 1.81 -23.20 12.39
CA PRO A 166 1.25 -22.11 11.56
C PRO A 166 1.89 -20.74 11.81
N ASN A 167 2.31 -20.47 13.04
CA ASN A 167 2.85 -19.17 13.46
C ASN A 167 4.38 -19.03 13.29
N GLU A 168 5.06 -20.05 12.76
CA GLU A 168 6.51 -20.02 12.58
C GLU A 168 6.86 -19.50 11.18
N ASP A 169 7.91 -18.69 11.08
CA ASP A 169 8.58 -18.32 9.83
C ASP A 169 9.72 -19.33 9.61
N ARG A 170 9.56 -20.17 8.59
CA ARG A 170 10.39 -21.38 8.44
C ARG A 170 11.58 -21.17 7.53
N ASP A 171 11.47 -20.29 6.55
CA ASP A 171 12.54 -20.12 5.60
C ASP A 171 13.74 -19.35 6.20
N ARG A 172 14.70 -19.03 5.35
CA ARG A 172 15.82 -18.17 5.76
C ARG A 172 15.97 -17.11 4.70
N SER A 173 16.08 -15.85 5.12
CA SER A 173 16.28 -14.75 4.19
C SER A 173 17.51 -14.98 3.30
N ASN A 174 17.37 -14.67 2.01
CA ASN A 174 18.47 -14.72 1.05
C ASN A 174 19.58 -13.70 1.40
N THR A 175 19.27 -12.72 2.25
CA THR A 175 20.17 -11.67 2.73
C THR A 175 21.09 -12.08 3.90
N GLY A 176 21.06 -13.35 4.32
CA GLY A 176 21.94 -13.87 5.38
C GLY A 176 21.59 -13.36 6.78
N GLY A 177 20.39 -12.81 6.94
CA GLY A 177 19.76 -12.51 8.21
C GLY A 177 19.30 -13.78 8.93
N LYS A 178 19.07 -13.67 10.24
CA LYS A 178 18.26 -14.65 10.96
C LYS A 178 16.83 -14.11 10.97
N GLY A 179 15.89 -14.90 10.44
CA GLY A 179 14.52 -14.49 10.11
C GLY A 179 14.37 -14.65 8.61
N GLY A 180 13.31 -15.29 8.17
CA GLY A 180 12.96 -15.46 6.77
C GLY A 180 12.49 -14.16 6.13
N ASP A 181 11.54 -14.28 5.22
CA ASP A 181 10.78 -13.16 4.65
C ASP A 181 9.79 -12.51 5.64
N LYS A 182 9.64 -13.07 6.85
CA LYS A 182 8.74 -12.68 7.93
C LYS A 182 7.27 -13.05 7.71
N LEU A 183 6.97 -13.92 6.75
CA LEU A 183 5.67 -14.57 6.66
C LEU A 183 5.66 -15.82 7.54
N SER A 184 4.55 -16.02 8.25
CA SER A 184 4.34 -17.26 8.98
C SER A 184 3.79 -18.34 8.04
N ASN A 185 4.01 -19.62 8.34
CA ASN A 185 3.48 -20.73 7.54
C ASN A 185 1.98 -20.59 7.20
N LEU A 186 1.15 -20.07 8.12
CA LEU A 186 -0.28 -19.83 7.84
C LEU A 186 -0.50 -18.76 6.76
N MET A 187 0.23 -17.65 6.84
CA MET A 187 0.17 -16.58 5.83
C MET A 187 0.68 -17.10 4.49
N GLU A 188 1.80 -17.83 4.48
CA GLU A 188 2.33 -18.42 3.25
C GLU A 188 1.33 -19.40 2.63
N TYR A 189 0.61 -20.14 3.46
CA TYR A 189 -0.49 -20.98 3.02
C TYR A 189 -1.64 -20.16 2.43
N CYS A 190 -2.11 -19.09 3.08
CA CYS A 190 -3.22 -18.30 2.54
C CYS A 190 -2.84 -17.55 1.24
N TYR A 191 -1.69 -16.86 1.20
CA TYR A 191 -1.21 -16.20 -0.03
C TYR A 191 -0.73 -17.18 -1.11
N GLY A 192 -0.57 -18.47 -0.77
CA GLY A 192 -0.15 -19.51 -1.70
C GLY A 192 1.35 -19.51 -2.02
N THR A 193 2.15 -18.81 -1.22
CA THR A 193 3.61 -18.78 -1.31
C THR A 193 4.23 -20.02 -0.65
N SER A 194 5.56 -20.10 -0.68
CA SER A 194 6.29 -21.32 -0.28
C SER A 194 6.94 -21.17 1.10
N PRO A 195 6.56 -21.99 2.11
CA PRO A 195 7.08 -21.95 3.49
C PRO A 195 8.53 -22.39 3.70
N VAL A 196 9.27 -22.49 2.60
CA VAL A 196 10.67 -22.92 2.57
C VAL A 196 11.50 -22.08 1.61
N SER A 197 10.91 -21.02 1.05
CA SER A 197 11.52 -20.14 0.06
C SER A 197 11.06 -18.73 0.34
N SER A 198 11.97 -17.87 0.79
CA SER A 198 11.70 -16.47 1.11
C SER A 198 11.39 -15.59 -0.09
N ASP A 199 11.23 -16.18 -1.27
CA ASP A 199 11.20 -15.58 -2.61
C ASP A 199 10.72 -16.73 -3.50
N THR A 200 9.40 -16.83 -3.63
CA THR A 200 8.70 -17.98 -4.21
C THR A 200 8.89 -18.04 -5.72
N ASP A 201 8.82 -16.88 -6.39
CA ASP A 201 8.93 -16.77 -7.84
C ASP A 201 10.36 -16.54 -8.37
N LYS A 202 11.31 -16.17 -7.49
CA LYS A 202 12.74 -16.01 -7.74
C LYS A 202 13.07 -14.83 -8.64
N ASP A 203 12.38 -13.73 -8.42
CA ASP A 203 12.66 -12.47 -9.08
C ASP A 203 13.71 -11.62 -8.33
N GLY A 204 13.94 -11.92 -7.05
CA GLY A 204 14.89 -11.28 -6.15
C GLY A 204 14.27 -10.33 -5.11
N LEU A 205 12.94 -10.25 -5.03
CA LEU A 205 12.17 -9.63 -3.97
C LEU A 205 11.68 -10.73 -3.00
N GLU A 206 11.67 -10.48 -1.69
CA GLU A 206 11.20 -11.50 -0.73
C GLU A 206 9.67 -11.47 -0.63
N ASP A 207 8.97 -12.62 -0.51
CA ASP A 207 7.50 -12.68 -0.58
C ASP A 207 6.82 -11.71 0.41
N GLY A 208 7.36 -11.61 1.63
CA GLY A 208 6.87 -10.66 2.64
C GLY A 208 7.15 -9.18 2.30
N GLU A 209 8.18 -8.86 1.53
CA GLU A 209 8.40 -7.51 0.99
C GLU A 209 7.40 -7.18 -0.11
N GLU A 210 7.10 -8.15 -0.97
CA GLU A 210 6.10 -8.01 -2.01
C GLU A 210 4.73 -7.70 -1.41
N ILE A 211 4.27 -8.51 -0.45
CA ILE A 211 2.93 -8.33 0.15
C ILE A 211 2.83 -7.03 0.94
N PHE A 212 3.82 -6.68 1.77
CA PHE A 212 3.68 -5.58 2.74
C PHE A 212 4.34 -4.26 2.36
N SER A 213 5.21 -4.23 1.34
CA SER A 213 6.03 -3.04 1.02
C SER A 213 5.93 -2.59 -0.43
N TYR A 214 5.90 -3.53 -1.38
CA TYR A 214 5.91 -3.22 -2.80
C TYR A 214 4.59 -3.51 -3.50
N TYR A 215 3.69 -4.27 -2.85
CA TYR A 215 2.37 -4.67 -3.35
C TYR A 215 2.42 -5.40 -4.70
N THR A 216 3.54 -6.08 -4.97
CA THR A 216 3.73 -6.95 -6.13
C THR A 216 3.20 -8.35 -5.85
N ASN A 217 3.08 -9.17 -6.88
CA ASN A 217 2.56 -10.52 -6.74
C ASN A 217 3.70 -11.53 -6.49
N PRO A 218 3.79 -12.15 -5.28
CA PRO A 218 4.89 -13.05 -4.92
C PRO A 218 4.92 -14.39 -5.68
N LEU A 219 3.96 -14.59 -6.59
CA LEU A 219 3.87 -15.74 -7.46
C LEU A 219 4.16 -15.39 -8.93
N ASN A 220 4.54 -14.14 -9.23
CA ASN A 220 4.74 -13.64 -10.58
C ASN A 220 5.95 -12.70 -10.69
N GLU A 221 7.00 -13.18 -11.35
CA GLU A 221 8.31 -12.52 -11.40
C GLU A 221 8.39 -11.15 -12.09
N ASP A 222 7.27 -10.63 -12.60
CA ASP A 222 7.10 -9.43 -13.44
C ASP A 222 5.62 -9.01 -13.34
N THR A 223 5.29 -8.26 -12.28
CA THR A 223 3.90 -7.98 -11.89
C THR A 223 3.17 -7.14 -12.94
N ASP A 224 3.81 -6.09 -13.46
CA ASP A 224 3.24 -5.21 -14.48
C ASP A 224 3.36 -5.74 -15.92
N SER A 225 4.10 -6.84 -16.12
CA SER A 225 4.30 -7.53 -17.39
C SER A 225 5.02 -6.68 -18.46
N ASP A 226 5.89 -5.76 -18.05
CA ASP A 226 6.67 -4.90 -18.94
C ASP A 226 7.97 -5.57 -19.46
N GLY A 227 8.30 -6.73 -18.90
CA GLY A 227 9.47 -7.53 -19.23
C GLY A 227 10.67 -7.31 -18.30
N PHE A 228 10.50 -6.57 -17.20
CA PHE A 228 11.46 -6.45 -16.12
C PHE A 228 10.96 -7.17 -14.86
N LYS A 229 11.91 -7.64 -14.04
CA LYS A 229 11.58 -8.37 -12.82
C LYS A 229 11.41 -7.38 -11.67
N ASP A 230 10.41 -7.55 -10.82
CA ASP A 230 10.06 -6.60 -9.76
C ASP A 230 11.27 -6.35 -8.83
N GLY A 231 11.92 -7.41 -8.36
CA GLY A 231 13.13 -7.34 -7.54
C GLY A 231 14.29 -6.59 -8.22
N LYS A 232 14.40 -6.66 -9.56
CA LYS A 232 15.40 -5.87 -10.31
C LYS A 232 15.01 -4.41 -10.40
N GLU A 233 13.73 -4.12 -10.60
CA GLU A 233 13.22 -2.76 -10.65
C GLU A 233 13.44 -2.02 -9.34
N VAL A 234 13.07 -2.66 -8.24
CA VAL A 234 13.24 -2.15 -6.88
C VAL A 234 14.72 -1.95 -6.54
N TYR A 235 15.54 -3.01 -6.66
CA TYR A 235 16.90 -2.99 -6.11
C TYR A 235 17.99 -2.48 -7.05
N VAL A 236 17.77 -2.50 -8.37
CA VAL A 236 18.81 -2.20 -9.37
C VAL A 236 18.50 -0.96 -10.17
N ASP A 237 17.30 -0.85 -10.73
CA ASP A 237 16.95 0.26 -11.62
C ASP A 237 16.30 1.44 -10.90
N GLY A 238 15.69 1.22 -9.73
CA GLY A 238 14.93 2.22 -8.98
C GLY A 238 13.69 2.67 -9.74
N THR A 239 13.03 1.74 -10.44
CA THR A 239 11.76 1.92 -11.13
C THR A 239 10.60 1.38 -10.29
N ASP A 240 9.39 1.59 -10.77
CA ASP A 240 8.15 1.18 -10.10
C ASP A 240 7.69 -0.15 -10.72
N PRO A 241 7.68 -1.26 -9.96
CA PRO A 241 7.34 -2.60 -10.48
C PRO A 241 5.85 -2.80 -10.78
N LEU A 242 5.03 -1.78 -10.53
CA LEU A 242 3.60 -1.78 -10.78
C LEU A 242 3.20 -0.85 -11.95
N ASP A 243 4.18 -0.18 -12.58
CA ASP A 243 3.95 0.71 -13.72
C ASP A 243 4.80 0.30 -14.93
N GLU A 244 4.12 -0.29 -15.92
CA GLU A 244 4.72 -0.75 -17.18
C GLU A 244 5.50 0.33 -17.96
N ASN A 245 5.31 1.61 -17.61
CA ASN A 245 5.96 2.75 -18.25
C ASN A 245 7.14 3.32 -17.43
N SER A 246 7.34 2.87 -16.20
CA SER A 246 8.38 3.35 -15.28
C SER A 246 9.78 3.17 -15.90
N HIS A 247 9.97 2.07 -16.64
CA HIS A 247 11.19 1.75 -17.36
C HIS A 247 11.42 2.59 -18.64
N MET A 248 10.35 3.07 -19.30
CA MET A 248 10.47 3.93 -20.50
C MET A 248 11.07 5.30 -20.17
N VAL A 249 10.78 5.85 -18.99
CA VAL A 249 11.33 7.14 -18.52
C VAL A 249 12.86 7.10 -18.41
N LEU A 250 13.43 5.97 -17.97
CA LEU A 250 14.88 5.78 -17.89
C LEU A 250 15.54 5.64 -19.26
N THR A 251 14.90 5.01 -20.25
CA THR A 251 15.50 4.88 -21.59
C THR A 251 15.58 6.22 -22.31
N TYR A 252 14.55 7.08 -22.18
CA TYR A 252 14.57 8.42 -22.77
C TYR A 252 15.68 9.29 -22.14
N THR A 253 15.76 9.32 -20.82
CA THR A 253 16.79 10.11 -20.10
C THR A 253 18.21 9.58 -20.33
N ARG A 254 18.45 8.25 -20.30
CA ARG A 254 19.77 7.66 -20.65
C ARG A 254 20.16 7.97 -22.10
N ASN A 255 19.22 7.93 -23.05
CA ASN A 255 19.49 8.24 -24.45
C ASN A 255 19.78 9.74 -24.67
N GLN A 256 19.06 10.64 -23.99
CA GLN A 256 19.36 12.07 -23.99
C GLN A 256 20.76 12.35 -23.39
N ALA A 257 21.08 11.78 -22.23
CA ALA A 257 22.40 11.92 -21.59
C ALA A 257 23.55 11.38 -22.46
N ARG A 258 23.36 10.23 -23.11
CA ARG A 258 24.32 9.68 -24.09
C ARG A 258 24.47 10.57 -25.33
N SER A 259 23.40 11.24 -25.77
CA SER A 259 23.44 12.17 -26.90
C SER A 259 24.18 13.48 -26.57
N VAL A 260 24.06 13.97 -25.34
CA VAL A 260 24.77 15.17 -24.85
C VAL A 260 26.27 14.89 -24.71
N ASN A 261 26.65 13.72 -24.19
CA ASN A 261 28.06 13.33 -24.09
C ASN A 261 28.75 13.10 -25.44
N ARG A 262 28.00 12.82 -26.52
CA ARG A 262 28.55 12.75 -27.88
C ARG A 262 28.68 14.12 -28.56
N ARG A 263 28.04 15.17 -28.05
CA ARG A 263 28.14 16.54 -28.59
C ARG A 263 29.29 17.35 -28.00
N SER A 264 29.95 16.88 -26.94
CA SER A 264 31.16 17.49 -26.36
C SER A 264 32.48 16.92 -26.95
N ALA A 265 32.51 16.62 -28.24
CA ALA A 265 33.72 16.24 -28.97
C ALA A 265 33.94 17.09 -30.23
N TYR A 266 33.48 18.35 -30.22
CA TYR A 266 33.81 19.32 -31.26
C TYR A 266 35.27 19.74 -31.14
N ARG A 267 36.16 19.06 -31.86
CA ARG A 267 37.52 19.53 -32.14
C ARG A 267 37.42 20.71 -33.13
N PRO A 268 37.88 21.93 -32.79
CA PRO A 268 37.88 23.02 -33.74
C PRO A 268 38.96 22.74 -34.81
N THR A 269 38.52 22.65 -36.05
CA THR A 269 39.37 22.71 -37.24
C THR A 269 39.91 24.13 -37.40
N GLY A 270 41.23 24.29 -37.41
CA GLY A 270 41.89 25.56 -37.69
C GLY A 270 43.21 25.35 -38.44
N THR A 271 43.11 25.32 -39.76
CA THR A 271 44.22 25.35 -40.72
C THR A 271 44.97 26.68 -40.62
N TYR A 272 46.29 26.67 -40.46
CA TYR A 272 47.16 27.82 -40.73
C TYR A 272 48.28 27.40 -41.68
N LEU A 273 48.30 28.02 -42.86
CA LEU A 273 49.38 27.95 -43.86
C LEU A 273 50.44 29.02 -43.52
N GLY A 274 51.73 28.66 -43.56
CA GLY A 274 52.82 29.61 -43.36
C GLY A 274 54.24 29.04 -43.39
N GLN A 275 54.73 28.77 -44.61
CA GLN A 275 56.10 28.90 -45.13
C GLN A 275 57.38 28.51 -44.35
N SER A 276 58.16 27.68 -45.05
CA SER A 276 59.62 27.70 -45.32
C SER A 276 60.65 27.21 -44.30
N VAL A 277 61.31 26.10 -44.70
CA VAL A 277 62.77 25.82 -44.75
C VAL A 277 63.58 26.05 -43.46
N ASN A 278 64.18 25.01 -42.87
CA ASN A 278 65.58 24.63 -43.12
C ASN A 278 66.01 23.38 -42.33
N THR A 279 67.14 22.84 -42.78
CA THR A 279 67.84 21.60 -42.47
C THR A 279 68.38 21.44 -41.04
N ASP A 280 68.84 20.21 -40.79
CA ASP A 280 69.96 19.82 -39.94
C ASP A 280 69.68 19.25 -38.53
N ASN A 281 69.96 17.94 -38.42
CA ASN A 281 70.99 17.37 -37.56
C ASN A 281 70.95 17.76 -36.06
N GLN A 282 70.60 16.81 -35.19
CA GLN A 282 71.58 16.07 -34.39
C GLN A 282 70.90 15.17 -33.35
N GLN A 283 71.40 13.93 -33.29
CA GLN A 283 71.38 13.08 -32.09
C GLN A 283 71.90 13.86 -30.89
N LEU A 284 71.40 13.56 -29.68
CA LEU A 284 72.23 13.46 -28.48
C LEU A 284 71.43 12.79 -27.34
N ASN A 285 71.88 11.58 -27.02
CA ASN A 285 71.83 10.82 -25.76
C ASN A 285 70.49 10.54 -25.06
#